data_AF-A0A2V5ZC72-F1
#
_entry.id   AF-A0A2V5ZC72-F1
#
_cell.length_a   1.000
_cell.length_b   1.000
_cell.length_c   1.000
_cell.angle_alpha   90.00
_cell.angle_beta   90.00
_cell.angle_gamma   90.00
#
_symmetry.space_group_name_H-M   'P 1'
#
loop_
_entity.id
_entity.type
_entity.pdbx_description
1 polymer ?
#
loop_
_entity_poly.entity_id
_entity_poly.type
_entity_poly.pdbx_seq_one_letter_code
_entity_poly.pdbx_strand_id
1 'polypeptide(L)'
;GVDDNTIVVFTTDNGTEVFTWPDGGTTPFAQSKGTIMEGGFRVPAILRWPGHVPADSVQNGIFSGLDWFPTFLAAAGNPNITDQLLKGVKLGDRTYKNHLDGYNQMDAITGKGPSARHEIFYLGESTVGAVRIDDYKYRFIDQPQGWLGEKTKPDLPYITNLRLDPFERQGWPNNGTKEGGQQYFDWFKFQFWRFVFVQQVMGKELQTFLDYPPMQRGASFNLDAVKAEMAKKMEQAQAAAKGTGQ
;
A
#
# COMPACT_ATOMS: atom_id res chain seq x y z
N GLY A 1 11.16 -24.94 26.73
CA GLY A 1 10.79 -23.52 26.60
C GLY A 1 9.45 -23.42 25.90
N VAL A 2 9.02 -22.23 25.48
CA VAL A 2 7.79 -22.01 24.68
C VAL A 2 8.08 -21.57 23.24
N ASP A 3 9.36 -21.58 22.85
CA ASP A 3 9.85 -21.13 21.54
C ASP A 3 9.15 -21.81 20.37
N ASP A 4 8.94 -23.13 20.43
CA ASP A 4 8.24 -23.93 19.41
C ASP A 4 6.76 -23.57 19.26
N ASN A 5 6.16 -22.97 20.30
CA ASN A 5 4.79 -22.46 20.30
C ASN A 5 4.74 -20.92 20.30
N THR A 6 5.78 -20.25 19.81
CA THR A 6 5.84 -18.78 19.73
C THR A 6 6.21 -18.34 18.32
N ILE A 7 5.38 -17.48 17.74
CA ILE A 7 5.68 -16.77 16.50
C ILE A 7 6.31 -15.43 16.87
N VAL A 8 7.50 -15.15 16.36
CA VAL A 8 8.17 -13.84 16.52
C VAL A 8 8.31 -13.20 15.15
N VAL A 9 7.73 -12.00 15.00
CA VAL A 9 7.92 -11.15 13.81
C VAL A 9 8.57 -9.85 14.23
N PHE A 10 9.62 -9.46 13.51
CA PHE A 10 10.22 -8.14 13.57
C PHE A 10 9.96 -7.40 12.26
N THR A 11 9.45 -6.17 12.34
CA THR A 11 9.23 -5.27 11.20
C THR A 11 9.23 -3.82 11.68
N THR A 12 9.25 -2.86 10.76
CA THR A 12 8.95 -1.45 11.02
C THR A 12 7.59 -1.07 10.40
N ASP A 13 7.05 0.08 10.81
CA ASP A 13 5.78 0.63 10.34
C ASP A 13 5.92 1.38 8.99
N ASN A 14 7.07 2.00 8.76
CA ASN A 14 7.45 2.65 7.50
C ASN A 14 8.93 2.46 7.18
N GLY A 15 9.32 2.89 5.97
CA GLY A 15 10.71 2.92 5.52
C GLY A 15 11.59 3.93 6.28
N THR A 16 12.87 3.94 5.96
CA THR A 16 13.93 4.67 6.66
C THR A 16 13.67 6.17 6.73
N GLU A 17 13.92 6.80 7.88
CA GLU A 17 13.82 8.25 8.07
C GLU A 17 15.12 8.95 7.67
N VAL A 18 15.47 8.92 6.38
CA VAL A 18 16.77 9.42 5.89
C VAL A 18 17.04 10.88 6.26
N PHE A 19 16.00 11.69 6.45
CA PHE A 19 16.11 13.11 6.83
C PHE A 19 16.49 13.35 8.31
N THR A 20 16.55 12.32 9.15
CA THR A 20 17.06 12.40 10.54
C THR A 20 18.41 11.69 10.71
N TRP A 21 19.19 11.60 9.63
CA TRP A 21 20.55 11.05 9.66
C TRP A 21 21.43 11.73 10.74
N PRO A 22 22.27 10.99 11.49
CA PRO A 22 22.57 9.56 11.32
C PRO A 22 21.55 8.60 11.94
N ASP A 23 20.76 9.02 12.92
CA ASP A 23 19.92 8.14 13.73
C ASP A 23 18.81 7.46 12.91
N GLY A 24 18.27 8.17 11.93
CA GLY A 24 17.24 7.64 11.02
C GLY A 24 17.75 6.61 10.00
N GLY A 25 19.07 6.47 9.83
CA GLY A 25 19.71 5.52 8.92
C GLY A 25 19.74 5.93 7.44
N THR A 26 20.04 4.97 6.57
CA THR A 26 20.05 5.13 5.09
C THR A 26 19.39 3.94 4.42
N THR A 27 18.91 4.12 3.19
CA THR A 27 18.28 3.07 2.38
C THR A 27 18.78 3.13 0.93
N PRO A 28 18.96 1.98 0.25
CA PRO A 28 19.31 1.97 -1.17
C PRO A 28 18.09 2.21 -2.08
N PHE A 29 16.87 2.06 -1.55
CA PHE A 29 15.61 2.28 -2.25
C PHE A 29 15.36 3.77 -2.47
N ALA A 30 14.61 4.13 -3.53
CA ALA A 30 14.30 5.53 -3.79
C ALA A 30 13.50 6.16 -2.64
N GLN A 31 13.91 7.38 -2.27
CA GLN A 31 13.30 8.20 -1.24
C GLN A 31 13.24 7.52 0.15
N SER A 32 12.32 7.94 1.00
CA SER A 32 12.35 7.66 2.44
C SER A 32 10.94 7.67 3.04
N LYS A 33 10.84 7.53 4.37
CA LYS A 33 9.62 7.77 5.16
C LYS A 33 8.82 8.96 4.64
N GLY A 34 7.49 8.77 4.58
CA GLY A 34 6.52 9.78 4.15
C GLY A 34 6.34 9.89 2.63
N THR A 35 6.98 8.99 1.87
CA THR A 35 6.85 8.93 0.42
C THR A 35 6.20 7.62 -0.05
N ILE A 36 5.59 7.65 -1.22
CA ILE A 36 4.99 6.46 -1.88
C ILE A 36 6.01 5.59 -2.63
N MET A 37 7.30 5.86 -2.45
CA MET A 37 8.40 5.09 -3.04
C MET A 37 8.75 3.86 -2.19
N GLU A 38 9.50 2.92 -2.74
CA GLU A 38 9.98 1.73 -2.04
C GLU A 38 10.77 2.11 -0.78
N GLY A 39 11.53 3.21 -0.77
CA GLY A 39 12.23 3.68 0.43
C GLY A 39 11.31 4.20 1.54
N GLY A 40 10.04 4.50 1.23
CA GLY A 40 9.02 4.87 2.21
C GLY A 40 8.14 3.71 2.68
N PHE A 41 7.94 2.69 1.84
CA PHE A 41 7.00 1.58 2.09
C PHE A 41 7.67 0.23 2.37
N ARG A 42 8.85 -0.03 1.80
CA ARG A 42 9.54 -1.31 1.97
C ARG A 42 10.31 -1.31 3.28
N VAL A 43 10.02 -2.33 4.08
CA VAL A 43 10.53 -2.48 5.46
C VAL A 43 11.18 -3.85 5.63
N PRO A 44 12.12 -4.00 6.59
CA PRO A 44 12.59 -5.34 6.97
C PRO A 44 11.43 -6.15 7.55
N ALA A 45 11.40 -7.45 7.27
CA ALA A 45 10.50 -8.39 7.91
C ALA A 45 11.27 -9.69 8.22
N ILE A 46 11.43 -10.00 9.49
CA ILE A 46 12.10 -11.22 9.97
C ILE A 46 11.08 -12.01 10.78
N LEU A 47 10.94 -13.30 10.47
CA LEU A 47 9.99 -14.20 11.10
C LEU A 47 10.71 -15.43 11.65
N ARG A 48 10.36 -15.84 12.87
CA ARG A 48 10.80 -17.09 13.50
C ARG A 48 9.59 -17.82 14.08
N TRP A 49 9.44 -19.09 13.71
CA TRP A 49 8.53 -20.05 14.35
C TRP A 49 9.11 -21.47 14.20
N PRO A 50 9.85 -21.96 15.21
CA PRO A 50 10.54 -23.24 15.16
C PRO A 50 9.59 -24.40 14.86
N GLY A 51 9.97 -25.31 13.95
CA GLY A 51 9.16 -26.47 13.55
C GLY A 51 8.06 -26.16 12.53
N HIS A 52 7.80 -24.88 12.23
CA HIS A 52 6.75 -24.45 11.30
C HIS A 52 7.28 -23.62 10.14
N VAL A 53 8.11 -22.62 10.42
CA VAL A 53 8.75 -21.76 9.40
C VAL A 53 10.13 -22.32 9.07
N PRO A 54 10.49 -22.55 7.79
CA PRO A 54 11.82 -23.00 7.41
C PRO A 54 12.91 -22.04 7.89
N ALA A 55 13.83 -22.54 8.71
CA ALA A 55 14.98 -21.77 9.19
C ALA A 55 15.93 -21.37 8.05
N ASP A 56 16.64 -20.27 8.23
CA ASP A 56 17.66 -19.76 7.30
C ASP A 56 17.17 -19.64 5.84
N SER A 57 15.89 -19.32 5.67
CA SER A 57 15.26 -19.19 4.36
C SER A 57 14.92 -17.73 4.03
N VAL A 58 14.87 -17.42 2.73
CA VAL A 58 14.47 -16.11 2.21
C VAL A 58 13.22 -16.28 1.36
N GLN A 59 12.14 -15.62 1.76
CA GLN A 59 10.91 -15.54 0.98
C GLN A 59 10.87 -14.21 0.21
N ASN A 60 10.70 -14.29 -1.10
CA ASN A 60 10.71 -13.14 -2.02
C ASN A 60 9.32 -12.78 -2.56
N GLY A 61 8.25 -13.40 -2.04
CA GLY A 61 6.87 -13.08 -2.35
C GLY A 61 6.47 -11.68 -1.85
N ILE A 62 5.35 -11.16 -2.35
CA ILE A 62 4.82 -9.86 -1.90
C ILE A 62 4.19 -10.06 -0.53
N PHE A 63 4.49 -9.18 0.43
CA PHE A 63 3.91 -9.24 1.76
C PHE A 63 3.58 -7.82 2.23
N SER A 64 2.41 -7.64 2.82
CA SER A 64 1.98 -6.37 3.43
C SER A 64 1.92 -6.51 4.94
N GLY A 65 2.13 -5.42 5.67
CA GLY A 65 1.84 -5.37 7.11
C GLY A 65 0.39 -5.75 7.44
N LEU A 66 -0.54 -5.53 6.48
CA LEU A 66 -1.95 -5.91 6.59
C LEU A 66 -2.17 -7.44 6.64
N ASP A 67 -1.24 -8.22 6.09
CA ASP A 67 -1.35 -9.69 6.01
C ASP A 67 -1.12 -10.36 7.36
N TRP A 68 -0.46 -9.68 8.30
CA TRP A 68 -0.17 -10.25 9.61
C TRP A 68 -1.44 -10.56 10.40
N PHE A 69 -2.47 -9.72 10.30
CA PHE A 69 -3.73 -9.93 11.04
C PHE A 69 -4.42 -11.27 10.68
N PRO A 70 -4.80 -11.53 9.41
CA PRO A 70 -5.41 -12.82 9.05
C PRO A 70 -4.45 -14.00 9.20
N THR A 71 -3.14 -13.80 9.01
CA THR A 71 -2.14 -14.87 9.17
C THR A 71 -2.02 -15.32 10.62
N PHE A 72 -1.95 -14.39 11.59
CA PHE A 72 -1.88 -14.75 13.01
C PHE A 72 -3.17 -15.37 13.52
N LEU A 73 -4.33 -14.93 13.02
CA LEU A 73 -5.59 -15.59 13.37
C LEU A 73 -5.69 -17.00 12.81
N ALA A 74 -5.19 -17.23 11.59
CA ALA A 74 -5.06 -18.58 11.05
C ALA A 74 -4.14 -19.46 11.91
N ALA A 75 -2.99 -18.94 12.34
CA ALA A 75 -2.09 -19.63 13.25
C ALA A 75 -2.73 -19.93 14.62
N ALA A 76 -3.60 -19.03 15.11
CA ALA A 76 -4.39 -19.21 16.33
C ALA A 76 -5.62 -20.13 16.16
N GLY A 77 -5.82 -20.72 14.97
CA GLY A 77 -6.88 -21.69 14.70
C GLY A 77 -8.14 -21.14 14.00
N ASN A 78 -8.16 -19.87 13.59
CA ASN A 78 -9.25 -19.27 12.81
C ASN A 78 -8.79 -18.79 11.42
N PRO A 79 -8.69 -19.71 10.43
CA PRO A 79 -8.28 -19.35 9.06
C PRO A 79 -9.37 -18.60 8.26
N ASN A 80 -10.60 -18.53 8.78
CA ASN A 80 -11.77 -18.05 8.05
C ASN A 80 -12.24 -16.65 8.52
N ILE A 81 -11.40 -15.90 9.24
CA ILE A 81 -11.79 -14.60 9.80
C ILE A 81 -12.22 -13.60 8.73
N THR A 82 -11.58 -13.60 7.55
CA THR A 82 -11.95 -12.69 6.45
C THR A 82 -13.39 -12.92 6.02
N ASP A 83 -13.79 -14.17 5.76
CA ASP A 83 -15.16 -14.51 5.37
C ASP A 83 -16.18 -14.19 6.47
N GLN A 84 -15.81 -14.40 7.73
CA GLN A 84 -16.64 -14.06 8.89
C GLN A 84 -16.90 -12.56 8.96
N LEU A 85 -15.85 -11.74 8.78
CA LEU A 85 -15.96 -10.27 8.79
C LEU A 85 -16.77 -9.74 7.60
N LEU A 86 -16.65 -10.32 6.41
CA LEU A 86 -17.48 -9.93 5.27
C LEU A 86 -18.98 -10.17 5.53
N LYS A 87 -19.31 -11.31 6.15
CA LYS A 87 -20.69 -11.68 6.48
C LYS A 87 -21.26 -10.93 7.69
N GLY A 88 -20.39 -10.39 8.54
CA GLY A 88 -20.74 -9.88 9.84
C GLY A 88 -20.56 -10.95 10.91
N VAL A 89 -19.66 -10.71 11.88
CA VAL A 89 -19.36 -11.64 12.96
C VAL A 89 -19.37 -10.94 14.30
N LYS A 90 -19.93 -11.59 15.33
CA LYS A 90 -19.90 -11.10 16.71
C LYS A 90 -18.58 -11.52 17.36
N LEU A 91 -17.77 -10.54 17.73
CA LEU A 91 -16.51 -10.73 18.46
C LEU A 91 -16.62 -9.99 19.80
N GLY A 92 -16.65 -10.75 20.90
CA GLY A 92 -17.00 -10.22 22.22
C GLY A 92 -18.41 -9.60 22.20
N ASP A 93 -18.51 -8.33 22.60
CA ASP A 93 -19.77 -7.61 22.71
C ASP A 93 -20.18 -6.85 21.44
N ARG A 94 -19.36 -6.89 20.38
CA ARG A 94 -19.56 -6.09 19.17
C ARG A 94 -19.70 -6.97 17.92
N THR A 95 -20.53 -6.54 16.99
CA THR A 95 -20.60 -7.13 15.64
C THR A 95 -19.74 -6.31 14.70
N TYR A 96 -18.82 -6.98 14.00
CA TYR A 96 -17.94 -6.39 13.01
C TYR A 96 -18.36 -6.85 11.63
N LYS A 97 -18.50 -5.90 10.70
CA LYS A 97 -18.70 -6.17 9.28
C LYS A 97 -17.68 -5.35 8.48
N ASN A 98 -16.60 -6.01 8.07
CA ASN A 98 -15.40 -5.35 7.55
C ASN A 98 -14.83 -6.13 6.37
N HIS A 99 -14.29 -5.41 5.41
CA HIS A 99 -13.38 -5.97 4.41
C HIS A 99 -11.96 -5.90 4.99
N LEU A 100 -11.26 -7.04 5.03
CA LEU A 100 -9.83 -7.05 5.31
C LEU A 100 -9.07 -7.00 3.99
N ASP A 101 -8.12 -6.09 3.89
CA ASP A 101 -7.26 -5.99 2.70
C ASP A 101 -5.99 -6.86 2.82
N GLY A 102 -5.84 -7.54 3.96
CA GLY A 102 -4.79 -8.52 4.23
C GLY A 102 -5.18 -9.92 3.79
N TYR A 103 -4.20 -10.71 3.36
CA TYR A 103 -4.34 -12.11 3.00
C TYR A 103 -3.73 -13.02 4.07
N ASN A 104 -4.32 -14.20 4.26
CA ASN A 104 -3.70 -15.25 5.07
C ASN A 104 -2.47 -15.80 4.33
N GLN A 105 -1.29 -15.65 4.93
CA GLN A 105 0.00 -16.03 4.35
C GLN A 105 0.58 -17.30 4.98
N MET A 106 -0.23 -18.13 5.66
CA MET A 106 0.25 -19.36 6.33
C MET A 106 1.04 -20.29 5.40
N ASP A 107 0.58 -20.49 4.16
CA ASP A 107 1.28 -21.32 3.19
C ASP A 107 2.63 -20.73 2.79
N ALA A 108 2.71 -19.41 2.60
CA ALA A 108 3.94 -18.70 2.28
C ALA A 108 4.96 -18.78 3.41
N ILE A 109 4.54 -18.48 4.65
CA ILE A 109 5.46 -18.45 5.79
C ILE A 109 5.93 -19.85 6.22
N THR A 110 5.12 -20.88 5.99
CA THR A 110 5.50 -22.28 6.29
C THR A 110 6.18 -23.00 5.11
N GLY A 111 6.45 -22.29 4.01
CA GLY A 111 7.14 -22.85 2.84
C GLY A 111 6.31 -23.85 2.03
N LYS A 112 4.98 -23.83 2.17
CA LYS A 112 4.05 -24.73 1.47
C LYS A 112 3.51 -24.15 0.16
N GLY A 113 3.69 -22.85 -0.08
CA GLY A 113 3.22 -22.19 -1.29
C GLY A 113 3.84 -20.80 -1.48
N PRO A 114 3.53 -20.15 -2.61
CA PRO A 114 3.88 -18.75 -2.81
C PRO A 114 3.05 -17.83 -1.90
N SER A 115 3.38 -16.54 -1.90
CA SER A 115 2.48 -15.55 -1.32
C SER A 115 1.11 -15.55 -2.00
N ALA A 116 0.06 -15.36 -1.22
CA ALA A 116 -1.30 -15.15 -1.73
C ALA A 116 -1.54 -13.73 -2.27
N ARG A 117 -0.59 -12.81 -2.06
CA ARG A 117 -0.71 -11.40 -2.42
C ARG A 117 -0.10 -11.10 -3.78
N HIS A 118 -0.85 -10.39 -4.62
CA HIS A 118 -0.39 -9.93 -5.93
C HIS A 118 -0.30 -8.40 -6.02
N GLU A 119 -0.87 -7.66 -5.07
CA GLU A 119 -0.97 -6.21 -5.14
C GLU A 119 -0.60 -5.49 -3.84
N ILE A 120 -0.10 -4.26 -3.98
CA ILE A 120 0.10 -3.30 -2.88
C ILE A 120 -0.40 -1.95 -3.34
N PHE A 121 -1.26 -1.32 -2.55
CA PHE A 121 -1.68 0.07 -2.74
C PHE A 121 -0.79 0.99 -1.89
N TYR A 122 -0.07 1.90 -2.54
CA TYR A 122 0.79 2.88 -1.89
C TYR A 122 -0.01 4.14 -1.66
N LEU A 123 -0.49 4.31 -0.44
CA LEU A 123 -1.29 5.47 -0.05
C LEU A 123 -0.39 6.63 0.38
N GLY A 124 -0.47 7.74 -0.36
CA GLY A 124 0.10 9.02 0.05
C GLY A 124 -0.95 9.80 0.83
N GLU A 125 -1.11 9.50 2.12
CA GLU A 125 -2.27 9.88 2.94
C GLU A 125 -3.56 9.25 2.40
N SER A 126 -4.60 10.04 2.09
CA SER A 126 -5.89 9.55 1.60
C SER A 126 -5.92 9.28 0.08
N THR A 127 -4.79 9.41 -0.62
CA THR A 127 -4.72 9.28 -2.08
C THR A 127 -3.89 8.07 -2.46
N VAL A 128 -4.42 7.22 -3.35
CA VAL A 128 -3.63 6.15 -3.98
C VAL A 128 -2.57 6.80 -4.88
N GLY A 129 -1.32 6.77 -4.41
CA GLY A 129 -0.20 7.36 -5.12
C GLY A 129 0.49 6.41 -6.08
N ALA A 130 0.51 5.11 -5.75
CA ALA A 130 0.95 4.06 -6.64
C ALA A 130 0.23 2.74 -6.35
N VAL A 131 0.26 1.82 -7.31
CA VAL A 131 -0.16 0.43 -7.14
C VAL A 131 0.95 -0.46 -7.64
N ARG A 132 1.33 -1.47 -6.86
CA ARG A 132 2.14 -2.59 -7.34
C ARG A 132 1.21 -3.73 -7.70
N ILE A 133 1.47 -4.36 -8.84
CA ILE A 133 0.88 -5.62 -9.28
C ILE A 133 2.04 -6.52 -9.71
N ASP A 134 2.26 -7.59 -8.95
CA ASP A 134 3.39 -8.50 -9.08
C ASP A 134 4.73 -7.74 -9.12
N ASP A 135 5.43 -7.81 -10.23
CA ASP A 135 6.74 -7.20 -10.41
C ASP A 135 6.66 -5.73 -10.83
N TYR A 136 5.47 -5.22 -11.17
CA TYR A 136 5.31 -3.87 -11.73
C TYR A 136 4.66 -2.91 -10.74
N LYS A 137 5.25 -1.74 -10.58
CA LYS A 137 4.69 -0.62 -9.83
C LYS A 137 4.27 0.49 -10.78
N TYR A 138 3.06 0.98 -10.63
CA TYR A 138 2.44 2.05 -11.42
C TYR A 138 2.24 3.24 -10.51
N ARG A 139 2.91 4.35 -10.82
CA ARG A 139 2.98 5.53 -9.95
C ARG A 139 2.26 6.71 -10.59
N PHE A 140 1.20 7.16 -9.93
CA PHE A 140 0.25 8.19 -10.39
C PHE A 140 0.50 9.56 -9.79
N ILE A 141 1.20 9.61 -8.66
CA ILE A 141 1.71 10.85 -8.09
C ILE A 141 3.22 10.74 -7.95
N ASP A 142 3.93 11.86 -8.02
CA ASP A 142 5.35 11.93 -7.70
C ASP A 142 5.58 12.87 -6.51
N GLN A 143 6.70 12.68 -5.82
CA GLN A 143 7.10 13.48 -4.66
C GLN A 143 8.57 13.90 -4.83
N PRO A 144 8.88 14.81 -5.78
CA PRO A 144 10.26 15.09 -6.18
C PRO A 144 11.11 15.68 -5.04
N GLN A 145 10.48 16.35 -4.07
CA GLN A 145 11.16 16.92 -2.90
C GLN A 145 10.93 16.09 -1.62
N GLY A 146 10.51 14.83 -1.76
CA GLY A 146 10.23 13.93 -0.63
C GLY A 146 8.96 14.31 0.14
N TRP A 147 8.89 13.89 1.40
CA TRP A 147 7.67 13.98 2.22
C TRP A 147 7.18 15.42 2.46
N LEU A 148 8.09 16.32 2.82
CA LEU A 148 7.77 17.74 3.08
C LEU A 148 7.52 18.55 1.80
N GLY A 149 7.73 17.93 0.64
CA GLY A 149 7.57 18.51 -0.67
C GLY A 149 6.14 18.53 -1.19
N GLU A 150 6.00 19.01 -2.42
CA GLU A 150 4.75 18.88 -3.17
C GLU A 150 4.52 17.45 -3.68
N LYS A 151 3.23 17.10 -3.83
CA LYS A 151 2.78 15.92 -4.58
C LYS A 151 2.44 16.39 -6.00
N THR A 152 3.19 15.96 -7.00
CA THR A 152 2.89 16.28 -8.41
C THR A 152 2.08 15.15 -9.05
N LYS A 153 1.33 15.47 -10.11
CA LYS A 153 0.48 14.51 -10.83
C LYS A 153 0.91 14.49 -12.30
N PRO A 154 1.72 13.50 -12.73
CA PRO A 154 2.09 13.37 -14.13
C PRO A 154 0.88 12.95 -14.98
N ASP A 155 0.76 13.52 -16.18
CA ASP A 155 -0.27 13.11 -17.15
C ASP A 155 -0.05 11.67 -17.64
N LEU A 156 1.21 11.26 -17.77
CA LEU A 156 1.62 9.89 -18.04
C LEU A 156 2.19 9.26 -16.77
N PRO A 157 1.50 8.29 -16.14
CA PRO A 157 2.02 7.63 -14.95
C PRO A 157 3.34 6.90 -15.23
N TYR A 158 4.15 6.74 -14.20
CA TYR A 158 5.37 5.94 -14.31
C TYR A 158 5.04 4.46 -14.18
N ILE A 159 5.87 3.61 -14.80
CA ILE A 159 5.85 2.17 -14.59
C ILE A 159 7.29 1.71 -14.31
N THR A 160 7.46 0.98 -13.21
CA THR A 160 8.76 0.44 -12.81
C THR A 160 8.62 -1.07 -12.63
N ASN A 161 9.53 -1.85 -13.21
CA ASN A 161 9.63 -3.27 -12.85
C ASN A 161 10.57 -3.39 -11.64
N LEU A 162 10.03 -3.67 -10.46
CA LEU A 162 10.76 -3.73 -9.18
C LEU A 162 11.71 -4.94 -9.06
N ARG A 163 11.65 -5.91 -9.98
CA ARG A 163 12.64 -7.00 -10.06
C ARG A 163 13.85 -6.59 -10.88
N LEU A 164 13.64 -5.83 -11.95
CA LEU A 164 14.70 -5.31 -12.80
C LEU A 164 15.36 -4.07 -12.20
N ASP A 165 14.56 -3.23 -11.54
CA ASP A 165 14.98 -2.00 -10.89
C ASP A 165 14.32 -1.88 -9.50
N PRO A 166 14.84 -2.61 -8.49
CA PRO A 166 14.29 -2.56 -7.14
C PRO A 166 14.47 -1.19 -6.47
N PHE A 167 15.31 -0.31 -7.02
CA PHE A 167 15.65 0.97 -6.43
C PHE A 167 14.91 2.15 -7.06
N GLU A 168 14.01 1.90 -8.01
CA GLU A 168 13.19 2.90 -8.70
C GLU A 168 14.02 4.06 -9.30
N ARG A 169 15.17 3.71 -9.91
CA ARG A 169 16.03 4.64 -10.65
C ARG A 169 15.60 4.79 -12.11
N GLN A 170 14.86 3.81 -12.62
CA GLN A 170 14.25 3.81 -13.94
C GLN A 170 13.09 4.80 -13.96
N GLY A 171 13.11 5.70 -14.94
CA GLY A 171 12.14 6.79 -15.07
C GLY A 171 12.52 7.74 -16.21
N TRP A 172 11.79 8.83 -16.33
CA TRP A 172 12.08 9.87 -17.32
C TRP A 172 13.52 10.39 -17.12
N PRO A 173 14.33 10.47 -18.19
CA PRO A 173 15.69 10.96 -18.08
C PRO A 173 15.68 12.43 -17.65
N ASN A 174 16.38 12.74 -16.57
CA ASN A 174 16.56 14.08 -16.05
C ASN A 174 18.04 14.35 -15.77
N ASN A 175 18.43 15.62 -15.83
CA ASN A 175 19.78 16.11 -15.55
C ASN A 175 20.89 15.26 -16.21
N GLY A 176 20.82 15.10 -17.54
CA GLY A 176 21.84 14.39 -18.30
C GLY A 176 21.98 12.89 -17.98
N THR A 177 20.92 12.25 -17.45
CA THR A 177 20.81 10.86 -16.96
C THR A 177 21.20 10.60 -15.51
N LYS A 178 21.40 11.64 -14.68
CA LYS A 178 21.58 11.43 -13.24
C LYS A 178 20.38 10.70 -12.61
N GLU A 179 19.20 10.98 -13.13
CA GLU A 179 17.93 10.35 -12.74
C GLU A 179 17.26 9.83 -14.01
N GLY A 180 16.72 8.61 -13.98
CA GLY A 180 16.06 8.00 -15.13
C GLY A 180 17.01 7.45 -16.21
N GLY A 181 16.41 6.86 -17.25
CA GLY A 181 17.14 6.22 -18.34
C GLY A 181 16.76 6.79 -19.70
N GLN A 182 17.72 7.02 -20.59
CA GLN A 182 17.45 7.59 -21.92
C GLN A 182 16.46 6.74 -22.74
N GLN A 183 16.55 5.42 -22.61
CA GLN A 183 15.72 4.46 -23.33
C GLN A 183 14.42 4.11 -22.59
N TYR A 184 14.13 4.79 -21.47
CA TYR A 184 12.96 4.48 -20.65
C TYR A 184 11.66 4.65 -21.44
N PHE A 185 11.54 5.70 -22.25
CA PHE A 185 10.33 5.92 -23.04
C PHE A 185 10.10 4.82 -24.09
N ASP A 186 11.16 4.31 -24.72
CA ASP A 186 11.04 3.22 -25.68
C ASP A 186 10.62 1.92 -25.01
N TRP A 187 11.20 1.59 -23.85
CA TRP A 187 10.75 0.47 -23.03
C TRP A 187 9.30 0.66 -22.55
N PHE A 188 8.94 1.86 -22.08
CA PHE A 188 7.63 2.22 -21.56
C PHE A 188 6.52 1.98 -22.59
N LYS A 189 6.74 2.35 -23.86
CA LYS A 189 5.76 2.13 -24.95
C LYS A 189 5.34 0.67 -25.05
N PHE A 190 6.27 -0.26 -24.91
CA PHE A 190 5.98 -1.70 -24.97
C PHE A 190 5.27 -2.23 -23.71
N GLN A 191 5.24 -1.46 -22.63
CA GLN A 191 4.52 -1.79 -21.40
C GLN A 191 3.16 -1.08 -21.30
N PHE A 192 2.82 -0.19 -22.22
CA PHE A 192 1.65 0.69 -22.12
C PHE A 192 0.32 -0.06 -21.95
N TRP A 193 0.18 -1.23 -22.59
CA TRP A 193 -1.01 -2.08 -22.50
C TRP A 193 -1.32 -2.54 -21.06
N ARG A 194 -0.33 -2.55 -20.16
CA ARG A 194 -0.50 -2.98 -18.77
C ARG A 194 -1.37 -2.06 -17.94
N PHE A 195 -1.57 -0.80 -18.35
CA PHE A 195 -2.44 0.12 -17.63
C PHE A 195 -3.89 -0.37 -17.55
N VAL A 196 -4.32 -1.24 -18.47
CA VAL A 196 -5.63 -1.92 -18.41
C VAL A 196 -5.73 -2.78 -17.14
N PHE A 197 -4.67 -3.48 -16.74
CA PHE A 197 -4.68 -4.31 -15.53
C PHE A 197 -4.80 -3.47 -14.26
N VAL A 198 -4.14 -2.31 -14.25
CA VAL A 198 -4.19 -1.42 -13.10
C VAL A 198 -5.58 -0.84 -12.93
N GLN A 199 -6.25 -0.48 -14.03
CA GLN A 199 -7.64 -0.05 -14.00
C GLN A 199 -8.57 -1.14 -13.48
N GLN A 200 -8.35 -2.41 -13.85
CA GLN A 200 -9.13 -3.54 -13.34
C GLN A 200 -8.93 -3.77 -11.84
N VAL A 201 -7.67 -3.77 -11.38
CA VAL A 201 -7.33 -3.93 -9.95
C VAL A 201 -7.90 -2.77 -9.13
N MET A 202 -7.67 -1.52 -9.57
CA MET A 202 -8.24 -0.33 -8.94
C MET A 202 -9.77 -0.35 -8.95
N GLY A 203 -10.40 -0.75 -10.05
CA GLY A 203 -11.85 -0.83 -10.16
C GLY A 203 -12.44 -1.84 -9.17
N LYS A 204 -11.83 -3.03 -9.06
CA LYS A 204 -12.23 -4.05 -8.09
C LYS A 204 -12.10 -3.54 -6.65
N GLU A 205 -10.99 -2.89 -6.34
CA GLU A 205 -10.76 -2.31 -5.01
C GLU A 205 -11.77 -1.20 -4.70
N LEU A 206 -11.99 -0.28 -5.65
CA LEU A 206 -12.95 0.81 -5.48
C LEU A 206 -14.38 0.32 -5.26
N GLN A 207 -14.74 -0.83 -5.86
CA GLN A 207 -16.03 -1.46 -5.67
C GLN A 207 -16.25 -1.91 -4.22
N THR A 208 -15.21 -2.31 -3.49
CA THR A 208 -15.35 -2.80 -2.10
C THR A 208 -15.85 -1.69 -1.17
N PHE A 209 -15.47 -0.44 -1.42
CA PHE A 209 -15.89 0.71 -0.62
C PHE A 209 -17.39 1.03 -0.74
N LEU A 210 -18.09 0.48 -1.73
CA LEU A 210 -19.55 0.61 -1.83
C LEU A 210 -20.25 -0.16 -0.71
N ASP A 211 -19.76 -1.36 -0.41
CA ASP A 211 -20.33 -2.25 0.60
C ASP A 211 -19.63 -2.09 1.96
N TYR A 212 -18.37 -1.65 1.96
CA TYR A 212 -17.50 -1.51 3.13
C TYR A 212 -16.80 -0.14 3.12
N PRO A 213 -17.51 0.96 3.43
CA PRO A 213 -16.93 2.30 3.43
C PRO A 213 -15.82 2.43 4.49
N PRO A 214 -14.82 3.33 4.28
CA PRO A 214 -13.73 3.50 5.22
C PRO A 214 -14.23 3.85 6.63
N MET A 215 -13.76 3.11 7.64
CA MET A 215 -14.14 3.35 9.04
C MET A 215 -13.61 4.68 9.59
N GLN A 216 -12.50 5.16 9.01
CA GLN A 216 -11.86 6.41 9.40
C GLN A 216 -11.55 7.22 8.14
N ARG A 217 -11.83 8.52 8.17
CA ARG A 217 -11.35 9.43 7.14
C ARG A 217 -9.84 9.58 7.29
N GLY A 218 -9.10 9.42 6.20
CA GLY A 218 -7.66 9.63 6.22
C GLY A 218 -7.32 11.06 6.64
N ALA A 219 -6.27 11.20 7.44
CA ALA A 219 -5.77 12.50 7.86
C ALA A 219 -5.22 13.25 6.64
N SER A 220 -5.53 14.53 6.53
CA SER A 220 -4.91 15.42 5.55
C SER A 220 -4.37 16.63 6.30
N PHE A 221 -3.10 16.96 6.06
CA PHE A 221 -2.51 18.22 6.51
C PHE A 221 -2.97 19.41 5.66
N ASN A 222 -3.65 19.14 4.54
CA ASN A 222 -4.14 20.15 3.62
C ASN A 222 -5.62 20.45 3.84
N LEU A 223 -6.04 21.63 3.37
CA LEU A 223 -7.41 22.12 3.51
C LEU A 223 -8.43 21.37 2.65
N ASP A 224 -8.07 20.32 1.92
CA ASP A 224 -8.99 19.65 0.98
C ASP A 224 -10.20 19.02 1.70
N ALA A 225 -9.99 18.45 2.89
CA ALA A 225 -11.08 17.95 3.72
C ALA A 225 -12.02 19.09 4.18
N VAL A 226 -11.43 20.23 4.57
CA VAL A 226 -12.17 21.44 4.97
C VAL A 226 -12.93 22.04 3.78
N LYS A 227 -12.29 22.11 2.61
CA LYS A 227 -12.89 22.62 1.36
C LYS A 227 -14.05 21.72 0.92
N ALA A 228 -13.90 20.40 0.99
CA ALA A 228 -14.98 19.47 0.66
C ALA A 228 -16.16 19.59 1.63
N GLU A 229 -15.90 19.76 2.93
CA GLU A 229 -16.95 20.00 3.92
C GLU A 229 -17.67 21.34 3.68
N MET A 230 -16.91 22.40 3.41
CA MET A 230 -17.44 23.73 3.13
C MET A 230 -18.22 23.77 1.81
N ALA A 231 -17.75 23.08 0.77
CA ALA A 231 -18.48 22.94 -0.50
C ALA A 231 -19.84 22.27 -0.28
N LYS A 232 -19.88 21.17 0.49
CA LYS A 232 -21.14 20.49 0.84
C LYS A 232 -22.07 21.39 1.65
N LYS A 233 -21.55 22.16 2.60
CA LYS A 233 -22.33 23.16 3.38
C LYS A 233 -22.85 24.30 2.49
N MET A 234 -22.06 24.76 1.52
CA MET A 234 -22.45 25.78 0.56
C MET A 234 -23.55 25.28 -0.39
N GLU A 235 -23.45 24.06 -0.89
CA GLU A 235 -24.51 23.42 -1.69
C GLU A 235 -25.82 23.27 -0.90
N GLN A 236 -25.74 22.84 0.36
CA GLN A 236 -26.90 22.74 1.25
C GLN A 236 -27.53 24.11 1.53
N ALA A 237 -26.72 25.15 1.76
CA ALA A 237 -27.20 26.52 1.94
C ALA A 237 -27.85 27.09 0.67
N GLN A 238 -27.28 26.81 -0.50
CA GLN A 238 -27.85 27.21 -1.79
C GLN A 238 -29.17 26.49 -2.09
N ALA A 239 -29.27 25.19 -1.76
CA ALA A 239 -30.51 24.43 -1.90
C ALA A 239 -31.60 24.95 -0.94
N ALA A 240 -31.25 25.27 0.31
CA ALA A 240 -32.15 25.87 1.28
C ALA A 240 -32.65 27.26 0.84
N ALA A 241 -31.76 28.09 0.29
CA ALA A 241 -32.11 29.42 -0.23
C ALA A 241 -33.04 29.38 -1.45
N LYS A 242 -32.96 28.32 -2.27
CA LYS A 242 -33.86 28.10 -3.42
C LYS A 242 -35.22 27.49 -3.03
N GLY A 243 -35.32 26.87 -1.85
CA GLY A 243 -36.55 26.25 -1.34
C GLY A 243 -37.53 27.20 -0.66
N THR A 244 -37.13 28.45 -0.36
CA THR A 244 -37.95 29.45 0.33
C THR A 244 -38.70 30.41 -0.62
N GLY A 245 -38.81 30.06 -1.90
CA GLY A 245 -39.57 30.80 -2.91
C GLY A 245 -40.78 30.02 -3.40
N GLN A 246 -41.83 29.93 -2.59
CA GLN A 246 -43.22 29.71 -3.01
C GLN A 246 -44.09 30.77 -2.36
#